data_AF-A0A1H0V896-F1
#
_entry.id   AF-A0A1H0V896-F1
#
_cell.length_a   1.000
_cell.length_b   1.000
_cell.length_c   1.000
_cell.angle_alpha   90.00
_cell.angle_beta   90.00
_cell.angle_gamma   90.00
#
_symmetry.space_group_name_H-M   'P 1'
#
loop_
_entity.id
_entity.type
_entity.pdbx_description
1 polymer ?
#
loop_
_entity_poly.entity_id
_entity_poly.type
_entity_poly.pdbx_seq_one_letter_code
_entity_poly.pdbx_strand_id
1 'polypeptide(L)' 'MSRAALAEHVGVNRQTIGALERGDHYPSLLLAMSICDVFGLPIEAVFSREPFQSITAAYGRPDTGATRGDQV' A
#
# COMPACT_ATOMS: atom_id res chain seq x y z
N MET A 1 -2.09 -7.45 -13.79
CA MET A 1 -1.09 -6.58 -14.44
C MET A 1 0.31 -6.95 -13.93
N SER A 2 1.33 -6.97 -14.79
CA SER A 2 2.72 -7.23 -14.37
C SER A 2 3.45 -5.92 -14.00
N ARG A 3 4.58 -5.99 -13.27
CA ARG A 3 5.42 -4.82 -12.99
C ARG A 3 5.90 -4.10 -14.26
N ALA A 4 6.23 -4.87 -15.30
CA ALA A 4 6.66 -4.30 -16.58
C ALA A 4 5.51 -3.55 -17.25
N ALA A 5 4.31 -4.12 -17.25
CA ALA A 5 3.12 -3.48 -17.81
C ALA A 5 2.73 -2.21 -17.04
N LEU A 6 2.83 -2.21 -15.70
CA LEU A 6 2.60 -1.00 -14.91
C LEU A 6 3.64 0.08 -15.24
N ALA A 7 4.92 -0.30 -15.30
CA ALA A 7 6.01 0.62 -15.63
C ALA A 7 5.80 1.28 -16.99
N GLU A 8 5.37 0.51 -17.99
CA GLU A 8 5.00 1.01 -19.32
C GLU A 8 3.83 2.01 -19.26
N HIS A 9 2.77 1.70 -18.51
CA HIS A 9 1.61 2.59 -18.37
C HIS A 9 1.95 3.93 -17.73
N VAL A 10 2.87 3.94 -16.74
CA VAL A 10 3.22 5.16 -15.98
C VAL A 10 4.52 5.81 -16.46
N GLY A 11 5.10 5.33 -17.57
CA GLY A 11 6.26 5.94 -18.21
C GLY A 11 7.58 5.83 -17.42
N VAL A 12 7.77 4.75 -16.65
CA VAL A 12 9.01 4.49 -15.89
C VAL A 12 9.62 3.15 -16.27
N ASN A 13 10.83 2.87 -15.80
CA ASN A 13 11.44 1.56 -15.98
C ASN A 13 10.92 0.57 -14.91
N ARG A 14 10.99 -0.73 -15.22
CA ARG A 14 10.54 -1.80 -14.30
C ARG A 14 11.26 -1.78 -12.94
N GLN A 15 12.52 -1.32 -12.89
CA GLN A 15 13.28 -1.25 -11.64
C GLN A 15 12.74 -0.19 -10.69
N THR A 16 12.22 0.93 -11.23
CA THR A 16 11.53 1.98 -10.45
C THR A 16 10.36 1.37 -9.69
N ILE A 17 9.49 0.61 -10.35
CA ILE A 17 8.37 -0.08 -9.69
C ILE A 17 8.88 -1.01 -8.57
N GLY A 18 9.95 -1.78 -8.84
CA GLY A 18 10.54 -2.64 -7.82
C GLY A 18 11.13 -1.89 -6.63
N ALA A 19 11.71 -0.70 -6.84
CA ALA A 19 12.23 0.15 -5.77
C ALA A 19 11.11 0.75 -4.91
N LEU A 20 9.99 1.14 -5.54
CA LEU A 20 8.79 1.62 -4.83
C LEU A 20 8.23 0.53 -3.89
N GLU A 21 8.11 -0.71 -4.37
CA GLU A 21 7.57 -1.82 -3.57
C GLU A 21 8.45 -2.19 -2.37
N ARG A 22 9.77 -1.99 -2.47
CA ARG A 22 10.70 -2.22 -1.35
C ARG A 22 10.80 -1.03 -0.40
N GLY A 23 10.26 0.12 -0.78
CA GLY A 23 10.40 1.36 -0.02
C GLY A 23 11.78 2.02 -0.16
N ASP A 24 12.60 1.59 -1.12
CA ASP A 24 13.93 2.18 -1.38
C ASP A 24 13.81 3.60 -1.96
N HIS A 25 12.66 3.92 -2.55
CA HIS A 25 12.40 5.19 -3.22
C HIS A 25 10.96 5.64 -3.02
N TYR A 26 10.76 6.94 -2.77
CA TYR A 26 9.44 7.56 -2.80
C TYR A 26 9.13 8.08 -4.21
N PRO A 27 7.92 7.86 -4.73
CA PRO A 27 7.56 8.37 -6.05
C PRO A 27 7.47 9.90 -6.03
N SER A 28 7.67 10.54 -7.18
CA SER A 28 7.24 11.93 -7.37
C SER A 28 5.72 12.01 -7.30
N LEU A 29 5.18 13.20 -7.00
CA LEU A 29 3.72 13.39 -6.96
C LEU A 29 3.06 12.99 -8.29
N LEU A 30 3.66 13.33 -9.43
CA LEU A 30 3.15 12.96 -10.75
C LEU A 30 3.12 11.43 -10.96
N LEU A 31 4.17 10.72 -10.53
CA LEU A 31 4.22 9.27 -10.62
C LEU A 31 3.17 8.63 -9.70
N ALA A 32 2.99 9.16 -8.49
CA ALA A 32 1.96 8.68 -7.57
C ALA A 32 0.55 8.85 -8.16
N MET A 33 0.25 10.04 -8.71
CA MET A 33 -1.04 10.31 -9.36
C MET A 33 -1.26 9.39 -10.58
N SER A 34 -0.24 9.21 -11.43
CA SER A 34 -0.34 8.32 -12.59
C SER A 34 -0.59 6.85 -12.19
N ILE A 35 0.04 6.38 -11.11
CA ILE A 35 -0.24 5.05 -10.56
C ILE A 35 -1.70 4.97 -10.07
N CYS A 36 -2.21 6.01 -9.41
CA CYS A 36 -3.60 6.08 -8.95
C CYS A 36 -4.59 5.99 -10.13
N ASP A 37 -4.32 6.70 -11.23
CA ASP A 37 -5.14 6.68 -12.45
C ASP A 37 -5.23 5.28 -13.06
N VAL A 38 -4.10 4.54 -13.10
CA VAL A 38 -4.08 3.16 -13.62
C VAL A 38 -4.99 2.23 -12.81
N PHE A 39 -5.10 2.44 -11.50
CA PHE A 39 -5.94 1.61 -10.62
C PHE A 39 -7.35 2.17 -10.41
N GLY A 40 -7.62 3.42 -10.82
CA GLY A 40 -8.89 4.09 -10.59
C GLY A 40 -9.18 4.28 -9.09
N LEU A 41 -8.13 4.48 -8.28
CA LEU A 41 -8.23 4.59 -6.82
C LEU A 41 -7.74 5.98 -6.37
N PRO A 42 -8.29 6.52 -5.25
CA PRO A 42 -7.77 7.74 -4.68
C PRO A 42 -6.39 7.52 -4.05
N ILE A 43 -5.63 8.59 -3.86
CA ILE A 43 -4.22 8.51 -3.46
C ILE A 43 -4.03 7.83 -2.10
N GLU A 44 -4.93 8.06 -1.15
CA GLU A 44 -4.92 7.47 0.19
C GLU A 44 -5.19 5.96 0.19
N ALA A 45 -5.79 5.42 -0.87
CA ALA A 45 -6.00 3.98 -1.03
C ALA A 45 -4.76 3.25 -1.58
N VAL A 46 -3.84 3.99 -2.22
CA VAL A 46 -2.63 3.43 -2.84
C VAL A 46 -1.40 3.71 -1.99
N PHE A 47 -1.31 4.89 -1.38
CA PHE A 47 -0.18 5.35 -0.61
C PHE A 47 -0.61 5.74 0.81
N SER A 48 0.17 5.28 1.79
CA SER A 48 -0.03 5.60 3.20
C SER A 48 1.30 5.94 3.86
N ARG A 49 1.24 6.78 4.89
CA ARG A 49 2.40 7.10 5.73
C ARG A 49 2.73 5.99 6.72
N GLU A 50 1.77 5.11 6.97
CA GLU A 50 1.88 3.95 7.83
C GLU A 50 1.58 2.68 7.02
N PRO A 51 2.17 1.52 7.37
CA PRO A 51 1.84 0.26 6.71
C PRO A 51 0.33 -0.01 6.73
N PHE A 52 -0.22 -0.45 5.60
CA PHE A 52 -1.61 -0.88 5.54
C PHE A 52 -1.83 -2.04 6.52
N GLN A 53 -2.98 -2.03 7.19
CA GLN A 53 -3.38 -3.16 8.02
C GLN A 53 -3.39 -4.42 7.16
N SER A 54 -2.80 -5.50 7.69
CA SER A 54 -2.86 -6.78 7.00
C SER A 54 -4.31 -7.24 6.91
N ILE A 55 -4.66 -7.95 5.84
CA ILE A 55 -5.99 -8.56 5.68
C ILE A 55 -6.29 -9.48 6.88
N THR A 56 -5.29 -10.20 7.39
CA THR A 56 -5.43 -11.02 8.60
C THR A 56 -5.76 -10.19 9.84
N ALA A 57 -5.20 -8.98 10.00
CA ALA A 57 -5.59 -8.09 11.10
C ALA A 57 -7.00 -7.50 10.91
N ALA A 58 -7.40 -7.23 9.66
CA ALA A 58 -8.71 -6.66 9.35
C ALA A 58 -9.88 -7.67 9.45
N TYR A 59 -9.64 -8.94 9.12
CA TYR A 59 -10.64 -10.01 9.15
C TYR A 59 -10.38 -11.08 10.20
N GLY A 60 -9.24 -11.02 10.90
CA GLY A 60 -8.98 -11.83 12.07
C GLY A 60 -10.10 -11.58 13.06
N ARG A 61 -10.70 -12.66 13.57
CA ARG A 61 -11.69 -12.62 14.64
C ARG A 61 -11.25 -11.56 15.65
N PRO A 62 -12.09 -10.56 15.99
CA PRO A 62 -11.70 -9.54 16.96
C PRO A 62 -11.16 -10.31 18.15
N ASP A 63 -9.92 -10.00 18.55
CA ASP A 63 -9.37 -10.49 19.80
C ASP A 63 -10.43 -10.20 20.85
N THR A 64 -11.19 -11.23 21.18
CA THR A 64 -12.26 -11.15 22.14
C THR A 64 -11.48 -10.92 23.41
N GLY A 65 -11.51 -9.68 23.89
CA GLY A 65 -10.81 -9.28 25.08
C GLY A 65 -11.03 -10.32 26.16
N ALA A 66 -10.01 -11.16 26.39
CA ALA A 66 -9.83 -11.82 27.65
C ALA A 66 -9.37 -10.71 28.60
N THR A 67 -10.35 -9.93 29.06
CA THR A 67 -10.49 -9.41 30.42
C THR A 67 -9.18 -9.45 31.22
N ARG A 68 -8.38 -8.39 31.12
CA ARG A 68 -7.65 -7.89 32.28
C ARG A 68 -8.58 -6.81 32.86
N GLY A 69 -9.61 -7.20 33.60
CA GLY A 69 -9.41 -7.78 34.92
C GLY A 69 -9.15 -6.61 35.85
N ASP A 70 -10.23 -5.89 36.15
CA ASP A 70 -10.36 -5.10 37.35
C ASP A 70 -9.97 -5.99 38.55
N GLN A 71 -8.76 -5.82 39.06
CA GLN A 71 -8.35 -6.27 40.39
C GLN A 71 -7.32 -5.27 40.94
N VAL A 72 -7.86 -4.34 41.71
CA VAL A 72 -7.35 -3.73 42.97
C VAL A 72 -5.98 -3.04 42.91
#